data_AF-A0A947AUS9-F1
#
_entry.id   AF-A0A947AUS9-F1
#
_cell.length_a   1.000
_cell.length_b   1.000
_cell.length_c   1.000
_cell.angle_alpha   90.00
_cell.angle_beta   90.00
_cell.angle_gamma   90.00
#
_symmetry.space_group_name_H-M   'P 1'
#
loop_
_entity.id
_entity.type
_entity.pdbx_description
1 polymer ?
#
loop_
_entity_poly.entity_id
_entity_poly.type
_entity_poly.pdbx_seq_one_letter_code
_entity_poly.pdbx_strand_id
1 'polypeptide(L)'
;FMNQRQVNEIKFIPKITKETKPVGDEKLPEDIIFDKAIKADKIDDKVESLQKIDEEIKGLKSASKDAEDKEEIKNRIKMLEEQKEKINSIIADDKKKLDEEK
;
A
#
# COMPACT_ATOMS: atom_id res chain seq x y z
N PHE A 1 21.49 -43.11 62.74
CA PHE A 1 22.22 -41.93 62.25
C PHE A 1 21.61 -41.51 60.92
N MET A 2 20.98 -40.33 60.88
CA MET A 2 20.37 -39.77 59.67
C MET A 2 21.45 -39.10 58.83
N ASN A 3 21.67 -39.60 57.62
CA ASN A 3 22.67 -39.08 56.68
C ASN A 3 22.02 -37.94 55.86
N GLN A 4 21.89 -36.77 56.46
CA GLN A 4 21.38 -35.58 55.76
C GLN A 4 22.52 -34.99 54.92
N ARG A 5 22.34 -34.93 53.60
CA ARG A 5 23.30 -34.30 52.69
C ARG A 5 23.28 -32.79 52.94
N GLN A 6 24.40 -32.22 53.37
CA GLN A 6 24.58 -30.77 53.43
C GLN A 6 24.46 -30.19 52.02
N VAL A 7 23.38 -29.44 51.78
CA VAL A 7 23.14 -28.73 50.53
C VAL A 7 23.88 -27.39 50.64
N ASN A 8 25.21 -27.43 50.46
CA ASN A 8 26.00 -26.19 50.38
C ASN A 8 25.55 -25.41 49.15
N GLU A 9 24.77 -24.35 49.40
CA GLU A 9 24.44 -23.19 48.54
C GLU A 9 24.72 -23.36 47.05
N ILE A 10 24.00 -24.27 46.39
CA ILE A 10 23.98 -24.31 44.93
C ILE A 10 23.12 -23.13 44.49
N LYS A 11 23.74 -21.97 44.27
CA LYS A 11 23.10 -20.82 43.62
C LYS A 11 22.69 -21.26 42.22
N PHE A 12 21.40 -21.56 42.06
CA PHE A 12 20.81 -21.83 40.76
C PHE A 12 20.85 -20.55 39.94
N ILE A 13 21.74 -20.49 38.95
CA ILE A 13 21.78 -19.40 37.97
C ILE A 13 20.93 -19.86 36.79
N PRO A 14 19.74 -19.27 36.55
CA PRO A 14 18.94 -19.60 35.40
C PRO A 14 19.74 -19.28 34.14
N LYS A 15 19.92 -20.25 33.24
CA LYS A 15 20.39 -19.95 31.90
C LYS A 15 19.28 -19.16 31.20
N ILE A 16 19.47 -17.85 31.07
CA ILE A 16 18.64 -17.03 30.20
C ILE A 16 18.85 -17.58 28.79
N THR A 17 17.86 -18.32 28.28
CA THR A 17 17.79 -18.63 26.87
C THR A 17 17.68 -17.29 26.17
N LYS A 18 18.77 -16.81 25.56
CA LYS A 18 18.64 -15.76 24.56
C LYS A 18 17.66 -16.31 23.56
N GLU A 19 16.49 -15.70 23.47
CA GLU A 19 15.55 -15.93 22.39
C GLU A 19 16.33 -15.57 21.13
N THR A 20 16.98 -16.56 20.52
CA THR A 20 17.34 -16.50 19.13
C THR A 20 16.01 -16.42 18.42
N LYS A 21 15.58 -15.19 18.14
CA LYS A 21 14.45 -14.92 17.25
C LYS A 21 14.63 -15.87 16.06
N PRO A 22 13.69 -16.78 15.79
CA PRO A 22 13.77 -17.51 14.54
C PRO A 22 13.77 -16.44 13.43
N VAL A 23 14.90 -16.37 12.72
CA VAL A 23 15.02 -15.61 11.48
C VAL A 23 14.20 -16.41 10.47
N GLY A 24 12.92 -16.11 10.47
CA GLY A 24 11.91 -16.67 9.60
C GLY A 24 10.81 -15.64 9.57
N ASP A 25 11.02 -14.58 8.80
CA ASP A 25 9.98 -13.63 8.41
C ASP A 25 8.98 -14.35 7.48
N GLU A 26 8.36 -15.43 7.96
CA GLU A 26 7.16 -15.98 7.35
C GLU A 26 6.04 -15.05 7.79
N LYS A 27 5.77 -14.03 6.97
CA LYS A 27 4.61 -13.15 7.15
C LYS A 27 3.39 -14.03 7.40
N LEU A 28 2.68 -13.76 8.50
CA LEU A 28 1.48 -14.50 8.81
C LEU A 28 0.49 -14.36 7.65
N PRO A 29 -0.30 -15.40 7.32
CA PRO A 29 -1.32 -15.32 6.28
C PRO A 29 -2.23 -14.09 6.44
N GLU A 30 -2.55 -13.73 7.69
CA GLU A 30 -3.28 -12.52 8.04
C GLU A 30 -2.58 -11.25 7.56
N ASP A 31 -1.28 -11.10 7.81
CA ASP A 31 -0.51 -9.92 7.39
C ASP A 31 -0.47 -9.78 5.86
N ILE A 32 -0.41 -10.91 5.13
CA ILE A 32 -0.45 -10.94 3.66
C ILE A 32 -1.84 -10.50 3.15
N ILE A 33 -2.91 -10.93 3.80
CA ILE A 33 -4.29 -10.56 3.45
C ILE A 33 -4.53 -9.07 3.71
N PHE A 34 -4.07 -8.53 4.83
CA PHE A 34 -4.19 -7.10 5.15
C PHE A 34 -3.37 -6.24 4.20
N ASP A 35 -2.12 -6.62 3.90
CA ASP A 35 -1.29 -5.94 2.90
C ASP A 35 -2.01 -5.86 1.54
N LYS A 36 -2.66 -6.96 1.13
CA LYS A 36 -3.40 -7.02 -0.14
C LYS A 36 -4.65 -6.15 -0.14
N ALA A 37 -5.43 -6.17 0.94
CA ALA A 37 -6.61 -5.33 1.08
C ALA A 37 -6.24 -3.84 1.02
N ILE A 38 -5.19 -3.42 1.74
CA ILE A 38 -4.69 -2.04 1.72
C ILE A 38 -4.21 -1.63 0.33
N LYS A 39 -3.54 -2.53 -0.40
CA LYS A 39 -3.13 -2.27 -1.79
C LYS A 39 -4.33 -2.12 -2.73
N ALA A 40 -5.37 -2.92 -2.57
CA ALA A 40 -6.58 -2.84 -3.37
C ALA A 40 -7.35 -1.53 -3.13
N ASP A 41 -7.51 -1.13 -1.86
CA ASP A 41 -8.18 0.12 -1.47
C ASP A 41 -7.50 1.34 -2.10
N LYS A 42 -6.16 1.36 -2.08
CA LYS A 42 -5.36 2.40 -2.76
C LYS A 42 -5.52 2.43 -4.27
N ILE A 43 -5.83 1.30 -4.91
CA ILE A 43 -6.11 1.26 -6.34
C ILE A 43 -7.50 1.86 -6.61
N ASP A 44 -8.49 1.53 -5.78
CA ASP A 44 -9.84 2.07 -5.90
C ASP A 44 -9.87 3.59 -5.68
N ASP A 45 -9.13 4.12 -4.70
CA ASP A 45 -8.92 5.57 -4.50
C ASP A 45 -8.37 6.28 -5.76
N LYS A 46 -7.41 5.62 -6.44
CA LYS A 46 -6.83 6.14 -7.68
C LYS A 46 -7.82 6.09 -8.84
N VAL A 47 -8.67 5.06 -8.89
CA VAL A 47 -9.74 4.93 -9.89
C VAL A 47 -10.78 6.04 -9.68
N GLU A 48 -11.20 6.31 -8.45
CA GLU A 48 -12.09 7.45 -8.13
C GLU A 48 -11.48 8.79 -8.53
N SER A 49 -10.18 8.98 -8.24
CA SER A 49 -9.45 10.19 -8.64
C SER A 49 -9.45 10.38 -10.16
N LEU A 50 -9.36 9.28 -10.91
CA LEU A 50 -9.41 9.28 -12.37
C LEU A 50 -10.81 9.64 -12.89
N GLN A 51 -11.87 9.16 -12.25
CA GLN A 51 -13.25 9.56 -12.57
C GLN A 51 -13.47 11.06 -12.35
N LYS A 52 -12.96 11.62 -11.25
CA LYS A 52 -13.04 13.07 -10.99
C LYS A 52 -12.33 13.90 -12.08
N ILE A 53 -11.16 13.46 -12.51
CA ILE A 53 -10.44 14.11 -13.62
C ILE A 53 -11.25 14.03 -14.92
N ASP A 54 -11.92 12.90 -15.19
CA ASP A 54 -12.79 12.77 -16.36
C ASP A 54 -14.03 13.67 -16.31
N GLU A 55 -14.63 13.84 -15.14
CA GLU A 55 -15.71 14.80 -14.92
C GLU A 55 -15.24 16.24 -15.10
N GLU A 56 -14.05 16.58 -14.60
CA GLU A 56 -13.45 17.90 -14.76
C GLU A 56 -13.13 18.20 -16.24
N ILE A 57 -12.59 17.23 -16.98
CA ILE A 57 -12.37 17.34 -18.43
C ILE A 57 -13.69 17.55 -19.17
N LYS A 58 -14.76 16.83 -18.79
CA LYS A 58 -16.09 17.01 -19.40
C LYS A 58 -16.64 18.41 -19.11
N GLY A 59 -16.52 18.87 -17.87
CA GLY A 59 -16.91 20.21 -17.43
C GLY A 59 -16.18 21.30 -18.23
N LEU A 60 -14.86 21.19 -18.35
CA LEU A 60 -14.03 22.10 -19.15
C LEU A 60 -14.37 22.02 -20.64
N LYS A 61 -14.65 20.84 -21.18
CA LYS A 61 -15.11 20.67 -22.57
C LYS A 61 -16.47 21.34 -22.80
N SER A 62 -17.40 21.27 -21.85
CA SER A 62 -18.65 22.02 -21.93
C SER A 62 -18.44 23.53 -21.82
N ALA A 63 -17.63 24.00 -20.87
CA ALA A 63 -17.31 25.42 -20.72
C ALA A 63 -16.58 26.00 -21.94
N SER A 64 -15.78 25.20 -22.64
CA SER A 64 -15.06 25.61 -23.87
C SER A 64 -15.98 25.93 -25.05
N LYS A 65 -17.26 25.52 -25.00
CA LYS A 65 -18.21 25.81 -26.09
C LYS A 65 -18.62 27.28 -26.09
N ASP A 66 -18.79 27.86 -24.91
CA ASP A 66 -19.32 29.22 -24.71
C ASP A 66 -18.23 30.25 -24.36
N ALA A 67 -17.00 29.82 -24.07
CA ALA A 67 -15.89 30.69 -23.69
C ALA A 67 -15.13 31.29 -24.90
N GLU A 68 -14.66 32.52 -24.74
CA GLU A 68 -13.76 33.21 -25.70
C GLU A 68 -12.34 32.61 -25.67
N ASP A 69 -11.85 32.18 -24.50
CA ASP A 69 -10.50 31.64 -24.29
C ASP A 69 -10.40 30.12 -24.53
N LYS A 70 -10.77 29.70 -25.76
CA LYS A 70 -10.74 28.28 -26.16
C LYS A 70 -9.35 27.66 -26.13
N GLU A 71 -8.28 28.45 -26.31
CA GLU A 71 -6.91 27.96 -26.30
C GLU A 71 -6.41 27.62 -24.90
N GLU A 72 -6.69 28.46 -23.90
CA GLU A 72 -6.32 28.18 -22.50
C GLU A 72 -7.05 26.93 -21.98
N ILE A 73 -8.34 26.81 -22.28
CA ILE A 73 -9.13 25.65 -21.89
C ILE A 73 -8.62 24.38 -22.58
N LYS A 74 -8.22 24.44 -23.86
CA LYS A 74 -7.59 23.31 -24.56
C LYS A 74 -6.26 22.89 -23.94
N ASN A 75 -5.41 23.84 -23.57
CA ASN A 75 -4.15 23.55 -22.89
C ASN A 75 -4.39 22.90 -21.52
N ARG A 76 -5.39 23.39 -20.78
CA ARG A 76 -5.79 22.79 -19.50
C ARG A 76 -6.31 21.36 -19.66
N ILE A 77 -7.14 21.11 -20.67
CA ILE A 77 -7.62 19.76 -21.02
C ILE A 77 -6.44 18.84 -21.35
N LYS A 78 -5.47 19.28 -22.16
CA LYS A 78 -4.28 18.48 -22.46
C LYS A 78 -3.49 18.11 -21.20
N MET A 79 -3.27 19.07 -20.29
CA MET A 79 -2.59 18.78 -19.03
C MET A 79 -3.34 17.74 -18.19
N LEU A 80 -4.67 17.84 -18.11
CA LEU A 80 -5.50 16.87 -17.40
C LEU A 80 -5.50 15.50 -18.08
N GLU A 81 -5.48 15.45 -19.42
CA GLU A 81 -5.35 14.20 -20.20
C GLU A 81 -3.97 13.54 -19.95
N GLU A 82 -2.88 14.31 -19.92
CA GLU A 82 -1.55 13.78 -19.55
C GLU A 82 -1.49 13.28 -18.10
N GLN A 83 -2.13 13.98 -17.16
CA GLN A 83 -2.24 13.53 -15.78
C GLN A 83 -3.05 12.23 -15.68
N LYS A 84 -4.14 12.12 -16.46
CA LYS A 84 -4.95 10.90 -16.56
C LYS A 84 -4.14 9.73 -17.08
N GLU A 85 -3.32 9.92 -18.11
CA GLU A 85 -2.45 8.87 -18.65
C GLU A 85 -1.43 8.38 -17.61
N LYS A 86 -0.81 9.30 -16.86
CA LYS A 86 0.12 8.95 -15.77
C LYS A 86 -0.56 8.15 -14.66
N ILE A 87 -1.78 8.53 -14.27
CA ILE A 87 -2.51 7.78 -13.23
C ILE A 87 -2.92 6.40 -13.76
N ASN A 88 -3.33 6.31 -15.03
CA ASN A 88 -3.65 5.03 -15.68
C ASN A 88 -2.45 4.08 -15.75
N SER A 89 -1.25 4.59 -16.08
CA SER A 89 -0.05 3.75 -16.10
C SER A 89 0.29 3.23 -14.70
N ILE A 90 0.19 4.10 -13.69
CA ILE A 90 0.39 3.71 -12.28
C ILE A 90 -0.63 2.65 -11.85
N ILE A 91 -1.91 2.82 -12.16
CA ILE A 91 -2.95 1.82 -11.82
C ILE A 91 -2.67 0.49 -12.53
N ALA A 92 -2.27 0.52 -13.80
CA ALA A 92 -1.95 -0.69 -14.55
C ALA A 92 -0.75 -1.44 -13.95
N ASP A 93 0.30 -0.70 -13.54
CA ASP A 93 1.47 -1.29 -12.90
C ASP A 93 1.15 -1.82 -11.50
N ASP A 94 0.34 -1.10 -10.72
CA ASP A 94 -0.09 -1.55 -9.39
C ASP A 94 -0.98 -2.79 -9.47
N LYS A 95 -1.87 -2.87 -10.48
CA LYS A 95 -2.67 -4.08 -10.74
C LYS A 95 -1.80 -5.28 -11.13
N LYS A 96 -0.79 -5.07 -11.99
CA LYS A 96 0.16 -6.15 -12.35
C LYS A 96 0.90 -6.70 -11.15
N LYS A 97 1.43 -5.82 -10.29
CA LYS A 97 2.10 -6.23 -9.04
C LYS A 97 1.17 -7.02 -8.11
N LEU A 98 -0.11 -6.66 -8.07
CA LEU A 98 -1.10 -7.35 -7.25
C LEU A 98 -1.46 -8.76 -7.79
N ASP A 99 -1.33 -8.96 -9.10
CA ASP A 99 -1.54 -10.25 -9.77
C ASP A 99 -0.29 -11.14 -9.79
N GLU A 100 0.92 -10.56 -9.84
CA GLU A 100 2.20 -11.28 -9.77
C GLU A 100 2.50 -11.83 -8.36
N GLU A 101 1.86 -11.28 -7.32
CA GLU A 101 1.91 -11.81 -5.95
C GLU A 101 0.92 -12.99 -5.71
N LYS A 102 0.27 -13.53 -6.75
CA LYS A 102 -0.58 -14.75 -6.69
C LYS A 102 0.23 -16.03 -6.85
#